data_AF-A0A059E1L8-F1
#
_entry.id   AF-A0A059E1L8-F1
#
_cell.length_a   1.000
_cell.length_b   1.000
_cell.length_c   1.000
_cell.angle_alpha   90.00
_cell.angle_beta   90.00
_cell.angle_gamma   90.00
#
_symmetry.space_group_name_H-M   'P 1'
#
loop_
_entity.id
_entity.type
_entity.pdbx_description
1 polymer ?
#
loop_
_entity_poly.entity_id
_entity_poly.type
_entity_poly.pdbx_seq_one_letter_code
_entity_poly.pdbx_strand_id
1 'polypeptide(L)'
;MAKPFRWNIAQREQLGGLITGATETRSLNDMFLESLRSTAARILAHANRSDLAFIGRTPENLYDYLSGCFEGLRDTPRLHLIQYSLRNASAVDQLPEPALQGLFEYLTAEGFGPKAIATGSRPIALVDFVASGRTMEGLIRLMKLQAEREGQDWTAVQRRLRIIGLRVRTKNSPNTWRWQQHQDWLHFIPDAIIRNVSAPAAFLYYLGNDQPKVTASFHPGRWAEEEDAARRPNSDQQAALGFAAQLYDLGRTREERQNLAKRIARHRKMSQRATRRLVLRLRGG
;
A
#
# COMPACT_ATOMS: atom_id res chain seq x y z
N MET A 1 3.76 8.11 -21.51
CA MET A 1 3.93 7.89 -20.05
C MET A 1 3.38 6.53 -19.66
N ALA A 2 4.25 5.62 -19.23
CA ALA A 2 3.88 4.27 -18.79
C ALA A 2 3.26 4.29 -17.37
N LYS A 3 1.93 4.45 -17.29
CA LYS A 3 1.19 4.27 -16.02
C LYS A 3 0.64 2.84 -15.96
N PRO A 4 0.88 2.09 -14.88
CA PRO A 4 0.27 0.77 -14.71
C PRO A 4 -1.26 0.92 -14.69
N PHE A 5 -1.92 0.19 -15.59
CA PHE A 5 -3.36 0.21 -15.67
C PHE A 5 -3.99 -0.54 -14.48
N ARG A 6 -4.99 0.09 -13.86
CA ARG A 6 -5.86 -0.52 -12.86
C ARG A 6 -7.28 0.02 -13.05
N TRP A 7 -8.26 -0.87 -13.08
CA TRP A 7 -9.68 -0.49 -13.05
C TRP A 7 -9.99 0.36 -11.81
N ASN A 8 -10.72 1.46 -12.02
CA ASN A 8 -11.16 2.30 -10.92
C ASN A 8 -12.40 1.69 -10.25
N ILE A 9 -12.22 1.14 -9.05
CA ILE A 9 -13.28 0.45 -8.32
C ILE A 9 -14.40 1.42 -7.90
N ALA A 10 -14.08 2.70 -7.69
CA ALA A 10 -15.04 3.73 -7.31
C ALA A 10 -15.97 4.14 -8.46
N GLN A 11 -15.53 3.99 -9.71
CA GLN A 11 -16.31 4.28 -10.92
C GLN A 11 -16.98 3.01 -11.42
N ARG A 12 -18.12 2.68 -10.82
CA ARG A 12 -18.78 1.38 -11.00
C ARG A 12 -19.24 1.14 -12.43
N GLU A 13 -19.65 2.21 -13.09
CA GLU A 13 -20.00 2.27 -14.50
C GLU A 13 -18.86 1.80 -15.43
N GLN A 14 -17.59 1.94 -15.01
CA GLN A 14 -16.44 1.48 -15.77
C GLN A 14 -16.15 -0.02 -15.59
N LEU A 15 -16.73 -0.65 -14.58
CA LEU A 15 -16.56 -2.08 -14.33
C LEU A 15 -17.58 -2.92 -15.11
N GLY A 16 -18.80 -2.41 -15.30
CA GLY A 16 -19.84 -3.05 -16.10
C GLY A 16 -19.98 -4.56 -15.83
N GLY A 17 -20.00 -5.35 -16.91
CA GLY A 17 -20.08 -6.82 -16.86
C GLY A 17 -18.85 -7.53 -16.30
N LEU A 18 -17.72 -6.85 -16.07
CA LEU A 18 -16.45 -7.47 -15.64
C LEU A 18 -16.51 -8.08 -14.24
N ILE A 19 -17.46 -7.62 -13.41
CA ILE A 19 -17.69 -8.11 -12.06
C ILE A 19 -18.93 -9.00 -11.94
N THR A 20 -19.70 -9.15 -13.02
CA THR A 20 -20.93 -9.97 -13.05
C THR A 20 -20.53 -11.45 -12.98
N GLY A 21 -21.00 -12.19 -11.97
CA GLY A 21 -20.64 -13.60 -11.69
C GLY A 21 -19.36 -13.81 -10.88
N ALA A 22 -18.43 -12.85 -10.88
CA ALA A 22 -17.22 -12.90 -10.05
C ALA A 22 -17.50 -12.64 -8.55
N THR A 23 -18.53 -11.85 -8.25
CA THR A 23 -18.97 -11.58 -6.87
C THR A 23 -19.64 -12.80 -6.22
N GLU A 24 -20.18 -13.72 -7.02
CA GLU A 24 -20.86 -14.92 -6.51
C GLU A 24 -19.88 -16.04 -6.12
N THR A 25 -18.67 -16.05 -6.70
CA THR A 25 -17.72 -17.17 -6.59
C THR A 25 -16.75 -17.06 -5.41
N ARG A 26 -16.54 -15.87 -4.84
CA ARG A 26 -15.70 -15.67 -3.65
C ARG A 26 -16.34 -14.69 -2.67
N SER A 27 -17.09 -15.25 -1.73
CA SER A 27 -17.63 -14.49 -0.59
C SER A 27 -16.51 -14.12 0.38
N LEU A 28 -16.62 -12.93 0.97
CA LEU A 28 -15.76 -12.47 2.05
C LEU A 28 -15.97 -13.36 3.29
N ASN A 29 -15.01 -14.22 3.61
CA ASN A 29 -15.09 -15.01 4.83
C ASN A 29 -14.73 -14.19 6.09
N ASP A 30 -15.33 -14.54 7.22
CA ASP A 30 -15.20 -13.78 8.47
C ASP A 30 -13.77 -13.75 9.01
N MET A 31 -13.02 -14.84 8.87
CA MET A 31 -11.63 -14.90 9.35
C MET A 31 -10.70 -13.95 8.58
N PHE A 32 -10.91 -13.85 7.27
CA PHE A 32 -10.21 -12.91 6.40
C PHE A 32 -10.57 -11.48 6.78
N LEU A 33 -11.86 -11.18 6.93
CA LEU A 33 -12.32 -9.84 7.31
C LEU A 33 -11.80 -9.42 8.69
N GLU A 34 -11.80 -10.31 9.69
CA GLU A 34 -11.23 -10.02 11.01
C GLU A 34 -9.73 -9.69 10.90
N SER A 35 -8.99 -10.46 10.12
CA SER A 35 -7.55 -10.24 9.90
C SER A 35 -7.29 -8.93 9.16
N LEU A 36 -8.11 -8.62 8.14
CA LEU A 36 -8.06 -7.38 7.36
C LEU A 36 -8.35 -6.17 8.25
N ARG A 37 -9.49 -6.17 8.97
CA ARG A 37 -9.92 -5.08 9.86
C ARG A 37 -8.90 -4.82 10.97
N SER A 38 -8.39 -5.89 11.59
CA SER A 38 -7.37 -5.80 12.65
C SER A 38 -6.05 -5.23 12.12
N THR A 39 -5.62 -5.68 10.93
CA THR A 39 -4.40 -5.19 10.28
C THR A 39 -4.55 -3.72 9.85
N ALA A 40 -5.66 -3.35 9.21
CA ALA A 40 -5.97 -2.00 8.79
C ALA A 40 -6.01 -1.02 9.98
N ALA A 41 -6.70 -1.38 11.07
CA ALA A 41 -6.75 -0.57 12.28
C ALA A 41 -5.35 -0.30 12.86
N ARG A 42 -4.48 -1.32 12.83
CA ARG A 42 -3.09 -1.19 13.31
C ARG A 42 -2.23 -0.32 12.39
N ILE A 43 -2.36 -0.48 11.07
CA ILE A 43 -1.67 0.40 10.10
C ILE A 43 -2.05 1.85 10.39
N LEU A 44 -3.34 2.16 10.49
CA LEU A 44 -3.83 3.51 10.76
C LEU A 44 -3.36 4.05 12.12
N ALA A 45 -3.36 3.22 13.16
CA ALA A 45 -2.84 3.59 14.47
C ALA A 45 -1.32 3.89 14.45
N HIS A 46 -0.56 3.29 13.54
CA HIS A 46 0.87 3.52 13.36
C HIS A 46 1.20 4.64 12.35
N ALA A 47 0.27 4.95 11.45
CA ALA A 47 0.45 5.97 10.42
C ALA A 47 0.69 7.37 11.00
N ASN A 48 0.11 7.69 12.17
CA ASN A 48 0.37 8.94 12.91
C ASN A 48 0.38 10.21 12.01
N ARG A 49 -0.74 10.47 11.33
CA ARG A 49 -0.95 11.58 10.35
C ARG A 49 -0.22 11.42 9.01
N SER A 50 0.40 10.28 8.73
CA SER A 50 0.96 10.01 7.42
C SER A 50 -0.11 9.68 6.38
N ASP A 51 0.14 10.08 5.15
CA ASP A 51 -0.49 9.47 3.99
C ASP A 51 0.12 8.06 3.79
N LEU A 52 -0.63 7.15 3.19
CA LEU A 52 -0.25 5.73 3.09
C LEU A 52 0.07 5.37 1.64
N ALA A 53 1.24 4.80 1.42
CA ALA A 53 1.62 4.23 0.13
C ALA A 53 1.74 2.71 0.26
N PHE A 54 0.78 2.00 -0.32
CA PHE A 54 0.76 0.55 -0.39
C PHE A 54 1.63 0.12 -1.57
N ILE A 55 2.72 -0.60 -1.27
CA ILE A 55 3.76 -0.90 -2.25
C ILE A 55 3.55 -2.30 -2.83
N GLY A 56 3.54 -2.38 -4.16
CA GLY A 56 3.32 -3.63 -4.89
C GLY A 56 1.89 -4.15 -4.76
N ARG A 57 1.74 -5.46 -4.98
CA ARG A 57 0.43 -6.11 -5.12
C ARG A 57 -0.07 -6.80 -3.86
N THR A 58 0.82 -7.08 -2.90
CA THR A 58 0.45 -7.77 -1.65
C THR A 58 -0.59 -6.99 -0.83
N PRO A 59 -0.43 -5.68 -0.60
CA PRO A 59 -1.37 -4.92 0.21
C PRO A 59 -2.60 -4.37 -0.52
N GLU A 60 -2.89 -4.79 -1.77
CA GLU A 60 -4.03 -4.26 -2.56
C GLU A 60 -5.37 -4.31 -1.81
N ASN A 61 -5.69 -5.42 -1.15
CA ASN A 61 -6.94 -5.54 -0.40
C ASN A 61 -7.06 -4.55 0.75
N LEU A 62 -5.95 -4.17 1.39
CA LEU A 62 -5.94 -3.15 2.42
C LEU A 62 -6.21 -1.77 1.81
N TYR A 63 -5.63 -1.50 0.64
CA TYR A 63 -5.89 -0.29 -0.13
C TYR A 63 -7.37 -0.21 -0.55
N ASP A 64 -7.93 -1.25 -1.15
CA ASP A 64 -9.31 -1.25 -1.66
C ASP A 64 -10.33 -1.06 -0.52
N TYR A 65 -10.14 -1.79 0.59
CA TYR A 65 -10.96 -1.67 1.79
C TYR A 65 -10.89 -0.27 2.44
N LEU A 66 -9.68 0.28 2.59
CA LEU A 66 -9.50 1.60 3.21
C LEU A 66 -9.97 2.73 2.29
N SER A 67 -9.89 2.56 0.97
CA SER A 67 -10.45 3.50 0.01
C SER A 67 -11.96 3.65 0.22
N GLY A 68 -12.69 2.54 0.38
CA GLY A 68 -14.11 2.58 0.73
C GLY A 68 -14.39 3.22 2.10
N CYS A 69 -13.56 2.90 3.10
CA CYS A 69 -13.66 3.50 4.44
C CYS A 69 -13.50 5.02 4.42
N PHE A 70 -12.70 5.57 3.51
CA PHE A 70 -12.39 7.00 3.43
C PHE A 70 -13.21 7.76 2.39
N GLU A 71 -13.99 7.07 1.56
CA GLU A 71 -14.83 7.66 0.54
C GLU A 71 -15.76 8.74 1.12
N GLY A 72 -15.73 9.94 0.54
CA GLY A 72 -16.52 11.09 1.01
C GLY A 72 -16.06 11.73 2.33
N LEU A 73 -15.02 11.20 3.00
CA LEU A 73 -14.48 11.79 4.23
C LEU A 73 -13.39 12.82 3.92
N ARG A 74 -13.41 13.96 4.63
CA ARG A 74 -12.36 14.98 4.55
C ARG A 74 -11.31 14.81 5.65
N ASP A 75 -10.09 15.28 5.39
CA ASP A 75 -8.94 15.25 6.31
C ASP A 75 -8.52 13.81 6.74
N THR A 76 -8.88 12.79 5.96
CA THR A 76 -8.35 11.42 6.05
C THR A 76 -6.97 11.31 5.39
N PRO A 77 -6.14 10.31 5.74
CA PRO A 77 -4.93 9.97 4.98
C PRO A 77 -5.21 9.82 3.49
N ARG A 78 -4.37 10.40 2.64
CA ARG A 78 -4.35 10.02 1.22
C ARG A 78 -3.82 8.60 1.10
N LEU A 79 -4.43 7.83 0.20
CA LEU A 79 -4.02 6.46 -0.08
C LEU A 79 -3.41 6.44 -1.48
N HIS A 80 -2.20 5.90 -1.57
CA HIS A 80 -1.51 5.63 -2.83
C HIS A 80 -1.37 4.12 -2.97
N LEU A 81 -1.62 3.60 -4.17
CA LEU A 81 -1.30 2.24 -4.55
C LEU A 81 -0.16 2.27 -5.56
N ILE A 82 1.05 2.08 -5.07
CA ILE A 82 2.27 2.14 -5.89
C ILE A 82 2.55 0.75 -6.43
N GLN A 83 2.15 0.51 -7.68
CA GLN A 83 2.44 -0.72 -8.39
C GLN A 83 3.94 -0.76 -8.65
N TYR A 84 4.63 -1.65 -7.94
CA TYR A 84 6.08 -1.74 -7.98
C TYR A 84 6.53 -3.18 -7.78
N SER A 85 7.51 -3.59 -8.59
CA SER A 85 8.16 -4.89 -8.48
C SER A 85 9.57 -4.82 -9.05
N LEU A 86 10.56 -5.36 -8.34
CA LEU A 86 11.88 -5.67 -8.90
C LEU A 86 11.98 -7.09 -9.45
N ARG A 87 10.84 -7.73 -9.71
CA ARG A 87 10.87 -9.04 -10.35
C ARG A 87 11.60 -8.92 -11.69
N ASN A 88 12.45 -9.91 -11.99
CA ASN A 88 13.28 -9.94 -13.20
C ASN A 88 14.38 -8.86 -13.27
N ALA A 89 14.73 -8.22 -12.14
CA ALA A 89 15.95 -7.43 -12.03
C ALA A 89 16.85 -7.97 -10.91
N SER A 90 18.16 -7.97 -11.20
CA SER A 90 19.24 -8.33 -10.28
C SER A 90 19.52 -7.21 -9.28
N ALA A 91 19.63 -5.96 -9.76
CA ALA A 91 19.95 -4.79 -8.95
C ALA A 91 19.48 -3.48 -9.60
N VAL A 92 19.36 -2.41 -8.80
CA VAL A 92 18.85 -1.10 -9.24
C VAL A 92 19.81 -0.40 -10.20
N ASP A 93 21.11 -0.55 -9.97
CA ASP A 93 22.21 0.00 -10.77
C ASP A 93 22.32 -0.61 -12.18
N GLN A 94 21.67 -1.75 -12.42
CA GLN A 94 21.69 -2.45 -13.71
C GLN A 94 20.43 -2.20 -14.55
N LEU A 95 19.54 -1.34 -14.08
CA LEU A 95 18.29 -1.05 -14.77
C LEU A 95 18.53 -0.15 -16.00
N PRO A 96 17.90 -0.45 -17.15
CA PRO A 96 18.06 0.36 -18.34
C PRO A 96 17.42 1.74 -18.16
N GLU A 97 18.06 2.78 -18.69
CA GLU A 97 17.66 4.18 -18.52
C GLU A 97 16.19 4.47 -18.91
N PRO A 98 15.64 3.94 -20.01
CA PRO A 98 14.22 4.14 -20.33
C PRO A 98 13.27 3.59 -19.26
N ALA A 99 13.61 2.45 -18.64
CA ALA A 99 12.79 1.87 -17.58
C ALA A 99 12.85 2.70 -16.29
N LEU A 100 14.03 3.24 -15.95
CA LEU A 100 14.18 4.15 -14.81
C LEU A 100 13.34 5.42 -15.02
N GLN A 101 13.46 6.04 -16.19
CA GLN A 101 12.72 7.25 -16.53
C GLN A 101 11.21 7.01 -16.48
N GLY A 102 10.71 5.92 -17.09
CA GLY A 102 9.29 5.58 -17.05
C GLY A 102 8.77 5.31 -15.64
N LEU A 103 9.56 4.68 -14.77
CA LEU A 103 9.21 4.54 -13.35
C LEU A 103 9.16 5.90 -12.64
N PHE A 104 10.15 6.78 -12.86
CA PHE A 104 10.20 8.09 -12.21
C PHE A 104 9.03 8.98 -12.62
N GLU A 105 8.66 8.96 -13.90
CA GLU A 105 7.45 9.62 -14.41
C GLU A 105 6.20 9.09 -13.73
N TYR A 106 6.06 7.77 -13.62
CA TYR A 106 4.95 7.14 -12.91
C TYR A 106 4.88 7.58 -11.44
N LEU A 107 5.97 7.52 -10.69
CA LEU A 107 6.00 7.92 -9.27
C LEU A 107 5.64 9.40 -9.11
N THR A 108 6.15 10.26 -9.99
CA THR A 108 5.83 11.68 -9.99
C THR A 108 4.35 11.92 -10.30
N ALA A 109 3.79 11.22 -11.28
CA ALA A 109 2.37 11.31 -11.64
C ALA A 109 1.43 10.86 -10.51
N GLU A 110 1.83 9.88 -9.69
CA GLU A 110 1.09 9.44 -8.50
C GLU A 110 1.29 10.35 -7.28
N GLY A 111 2.01 11.47 -7.43
CA GLY A 111 2.34 12.39 -6.32
C GLY A 111 3.29 11.75 -5.30
N PHE A 112 4.06 10.76 -5.72
CA PHE A 112 4.98 9.97 -4.91
C PHE A 112 6.46 10.21 -5.28
N GLY A 113 6.74 11.12 -6.23
CA GLY A 113 8.10 11.55 -6.56
C GLY A 113 8.78 12.34 -5.42
N PRO A 114 10.12 12.40 -5.37
CA PRO A 114 10.89 13.00 -4.27
C PRO A 114 10.45 14.40 -3.86
N LYS A 115 10.22 15.28 -4.84
CA LYS A 115 9.74 16.66 -4.61
C LYS A 115 8.40 16.70 -3.87
N ALA A 116 7.46 15.83 -4.25
CA ALA A 116 6.13 15.76 -3.63
C ALA A 116 6.22 15.27 -2.17
N ILE A 117 7.12 14.32 -1.89
CA ILE A 117 7.35 13.81 -0.53
C ILE A 117 7.98 14.87 0.37
N ALA A 118 9.02 15.54 -0.13
CA ALA A 118 9.76 16.56 0.62
C ALA A 118 8.85 17.75 0.98
N THR A 119 8.01 18.21 0.05
CA THR A 119 7.18 19.41 0.19
C THR A 119 5.75 19.14 0.67
N GLY A 120 5.32 17.87 0.69
CA GLY A 120 3.96 17.50 1.02
C GLY A 120 3.50 17.95 2.40
N SER A 121 2.19 18.04 2.62
CA SER A 121 1.63 18.45 3.93
C SER A 121 1.72 17.38 5.02
N ARG A 122 1.94 16.12 4.64
CA ARG A 122 1.99 14.95 5.52
C ARG A 122 3.15 14.01 5.15
N PRO A 123 3.83 13.40 6.15
CA PRO A 123 4.82 12.36 5.87
C PRO A 123 4.15 11.18 5.16
N ILE A 124 4.91 10.35 4.49
CA ILE A 124 4.39 9.18 3.76
C ILE A 124 4.86 7.91 4.44
N ALA A 125 3.92 7.00 4.72
CA ALA A 125 4.21 5.69 5.27
C ALA A 125 4.13 4.62 4.17
N LEU A 126 5.27 3.99 3.91
CA LEU A 126 5.41 2.86 3.00
C LEU A 126 4.87 1.61 3.69
N VAL A 127 3.87 0.96 3.10
CA VAL A 127 3.20 -0.21 3.66
C VAL A 127 3.40 -1.40 2.72
N ASP A 128 4.04 -2.46 3.22
CA ASP A 128 4.23 -3.72 2.47
C ASP A 128 4.39 -4.92 3.40
N PHE A 129 4.13 -6.11 2.88
CA PHE A 129 4.53 -7.37 3.50
C PHE A 129 6.03 -7.59 3.35
N VAL A 130 6.72 -7.48 4.48
CA VAL A 130 8.16 -7.64 4.51
C VAL A 130 8.47 -9.12 4.70
N ALA A 131 8.79 -9.83 3.62
CA ALA A 131 9.40 -11.17 3.70
C ALA A 131 10.90 -11.07 4.03
N SER A 132 11.66 -10.37 3.17
CA SER A 132 13.11 -10.19 3.25
C SER A 132 13.59 -8.73 3.29
N GLY A 133 12.74 -7.76 2.95
CA GLY A 133 13.10 -6.33 2.87
C GLY A 133 13.51 -5.83 1.49
N ARG A 134 13.75 -6.73 0.52
CA ARG A 134 14.26 -6.39 -0.83
C ARG A 134 13.41 -5.39 -1.62
N THR A 135 12.07 -5.50 -1.53
CA THR A 135 11.16 -4.54 -2.19
C THR A 135 11.37 -3.12 -1.68
N MET A 136 11.46 -2.97 -0.35
CA MET A 136 11.68 -1.66 0.29
C MET A 136 13.07 -1.12 -0.02
N GLU A 137 14.10 -1.96 0.04
CA GLU A 137 15.46 -1.57 -0.35
C GLU A 137 15.49 -1.00 -1.76
N GLY A 138 14.94 -1.75 -2.72
CA GLY A 138 14.90 -1.36 -4.12
C GLY A 138 14.20 -0.03 -4.34
N LEU A 139 13.03 0.14 -3.71
CA LEU A 139 12.25 1.36 -3.83
C LEU A 139 13.00 2.56 -3.26
N ILE A 140 13.62 2.41 -2.08
CA ILE A 140 14.38 3.49 -1.44
C ILE A 140 15.60 3.89 -2.26
N ARG A 141 16.33 2.91 -2.82
CA ARG A 141 17.46 3.19 -3.73
C ARG A 141 17.01 3.94 -4.98
N LEU A 142 15.89 3.54 -5.58
CA LEU A 142 15.32 4.21 -6.76
C LEU A 142 14.85 5.63 -6.45
N MET A 143 14.19 5.84 -5.30
CA MET A 143 13.76 7.18 -4.88
C MET A 143 14.96 8.09 -4.60
N LYS A 144 16.03 7.55 -4.01
CA LYS A 144 17.27 8.29 -3.80
C LYS A 144 17.92 8.68 -5.14
N LEU A 145 18.01 7.74 -6.07
CA LEU A 145 18.51 8.00 -7.43
C LEU A 145 17.67 9.07 -8.15
N GLN A 146 16.35 8.99 -8.04
CA GLN A 146 15.46 10.01 -8.60
C GLN A 146 15.72 11.38 -7.97
N ALA A 147 15.85 11.45 -6.64
CA ALA A 147 16.12 12.70 -5.93
C ALA A 147 17.45 13.33 -6.37
N GLU A 148 18.50 12.53 -6.51
CA GLU A 148 19.82 12.97 -6.99
C GLU A 148 19.72 13.54 -8.41
N ARG A 149 18.99 12.88 -9.32
CA ARG A 149 18.79 13.34 -10.71
C ARG A 149 17.93 14.59 -10.81
N GLU A 150 16.95 14.75 -9.93
CA GLU A 150 16.05 15.92 -9.89
C GLU A 150 16.61 17.07 -9.03
N GLY A 151 17.83 16.95 -8.50
CA GLY A 151 18.44 17.95 -7.61
C GLY A 151 17.68 18.17 -6.30
N GLN A 152 16.91 17.17 -5.83
CA GLN A 152 16.17 17.23 -4.58
C GLN A 152 17.06 16.80 -3.41
N ASP A 153 16.98 17.52 -2.28
CA ASP A 153 17.67 17.11 -1.06
C ASP A 153 17.08 15.80 -0.51
N TRP A 154 17.85 14.72 -0.66
CA TRP A 154 17.46 13.40 -0.14
C TRP A 154 17.20 13.42 1.37
N THR A 155 17.89 14.27 2.14
CA THR A 155 17.66 14.41 3.58
C THR A 155 16.26 14.95 3.88
N ALA A 156 15.78 15.91 3.09
CA ALA A 156 14.41 16.40 3.17
C ALA A 156 13.39 15.30 2.83
N VAL A 157 13.70 14.43 1.86
CA VAL A 157 12.84 13.28 1.49
C VAL A 157 12.82 12.23 2.60
N GLN A 158 13.98 11.72 3.04
CA GLN A 158 14.06 10.59 3.98
C GLN A 158 13.43 10.88 5.35
N ARG A 159 13.52 12.12 5.86
CA ARG A 159 12.87 12.55 7.11
C ARG A 159 11.34 12.49 7.05
N ARG A 160 10.79 12.50 5.84
CA ARG A 160 9.35 12.45 5.56
C ARG A 160 8.87 11.02 5.31
N LEU A 161 9.78 10.05 5.20
CA LEU A 161 9.46 8.65 5.03
C LEU A 161 9.21 7.95 6.37
N ARG A 162 8.28 7.00 6.34
CA ARG A 162 8.02 6.04 7.40
C ARG A 162 7.83 4.68 6.77
N ILE A 163 8.11 3.62 7.53
CA ILE A 163 7.87 2.25 7.08
C ILE A 163 6.91 1.57 8.03
N ILE A 164 5.87 0.96 7.50
CA ILE A 164 4.96 0.07 8.19
C ILE A 164 5.11 -1.32 7.56
N GLY A 165 5.98 -2.13 8.16
CA GLY A 165 6.21 -3.50 7.69
C GLY A 165 5.15 -4.46 8.23
N LEU A 166 4.38 -5.10 7.35
CA LEU A 166 3.51 -6.20 7.72
C LEU A 166 4.37 -7.44 7.97
N ARG A 167 4.18 -8.10 9.11
CA ARG A 167 4.99 -9.25 9.54
C ARG A 167 4.12 -10.38 10.06
N VAL A 168 4.56 -11.61 9.87
CA VAL A 168 3.88 -12.76 10.48
C VAL A 168 3.91 -12.61 12.00
N ARG A 169 2.75 -12.80 12.63
CA ARG A 169 2.63 -12.82 14.08
C ARG A 169 3.39 -14.00 14.65
N THR A 170 4.44 -13.71 15.41
CA THR A 170 5.20 -14.68 16.20
C THR A 170 4.96 -14.42 17.69
N LYS A 171 5.48 -15.29 18.56
CA LYS A 171 5.44 -15.08 20.02
C LYS A 171 6.18 -13.77 20.37
N ASN A 172 5.57 -12.94 21.22
CA ASN A 172 6.21 -11.72 21.72
C ASN A 172 7.36 -12.11 22.67
N SER A 173 8.58 -11.73 22.33
CA SER A 173 9.77 -11.90 23.16
C SER A 173 10.66 -10.65 23.06
N PRO A 174 11.39 -10.26 24.12
CA PRO A 174 12.43 -9.24 24.01
C PRO A 174 13.46 -9.56 22.90
N ASN A 175 13.67 -10.85 22.62
CA ASN A 175 14.59 -11.36 21.60
C ASN A 175 13.90 -11.62 20.25
N THR A 176 12.69 -11.10 20.04
CA THR A 176 12.01 -11.26 18.74
C THR A 176 12.85 -10.59 17.65
N TRP A 177 13.34 -11.40 16.73
CA TRP A 177 14.07 -11.00 15.53
C TRP A 177 13.34 -9.87 14.79
N ARG A 178 14.04 -8.78 14.52
CA ARG A 178 13.50 -7.63 13.79
C ARG A 178 14.24 -7.51 12.46
N TRP A 179 13.49 -7.61 11.37
CA TRP A 179 14.07 -7.55 10.03
C TRP A 179 14.97 -6.33 9.84
N GLN A 180 14.56 -5.17 10.36
CA GLN A 180 15.32 -3.92 10.24
C GLN A 180 16.71 -3.94 10.91
N GLN A 181 16.99 -4.87 11.82
CA GLN A 181 18.32 -4.97 12.46
C GLN A 181 19.38 -5.57 11.52
N HIS A 182 18.96 -6.17 10.41
CA HIS A 182 19.81 -6.92 9.49
C HIS A 182 19.70 -6.36 8.07
N GLN A 183 19.55 -5.04 7.94
CA GLN A 183 19.35 -4.38 6.65
C GLN A 183 20.34 -3.23 6.53
N ASP A 184 21.40 -3.45 5.76
CA ASP A 184 22.43 -2.44 5.58
C ASP A 184 21.85 -1.18 4.93
N TRP A 185 20.94 -1.32 3.98
CA TRP A 185 20.33 -0.21 3.23
C TRP A 185 19.58 0.83 4.08
N LEU A 186 19.27 0.54 5.36
CA LEU A 186 18.64 1.53 6.24
C LEU A 186 19.53 2.75 6.50
N HIS A 187 20.84 2.67 6.23
CA HIS A 187 21.72 3.84 6.24
C HIS A 187 21.33 4.92 5.21
N PHE A 188 20.52 4.59 4.19
CA PHE A 188 19.95 5.60 3.29
C PHE A 188 18.81 6.41 3.94
N ILE A 189 18.18 5.90 5.00
CA ILE A 189 17.05 6.54 5.67
C ILE A 189 17.19 6.52 7.21
N PRO A 190 18.31 7.01 7.77
CA PRO A 190 18.61 6.90 9.20
C PRO A 190 17.54 7.53 10.11
N ASP A 191 16.83 8.57 9.62
CA ASP A 191 15.81 9.29 10.39
C ASP A 191 14.39 8.69 10.22
N ALA A 192 14.21 7.68 9.37
CA ALA A 192 12.89 7.15 9.06
C ALA A 192 12.30 6.34 10.22
N ILE A 193 11.02 6.58 10.50
CA ILE A 193 10.31 5.85 11.56
C ILE A 193 9.84 4.51 11.02
N ILE A 194 10.36 3.41 11.57
CA ILE A 194 9.96 2.04 11.21
C ILE A 194 9.04 1.45 12.28
N ARG A 195 7.89 0.93 11.86
CA ARG A 195 6.91 0.23 12.69
C ARG A 195 6.54 -1.10 12.06
N ASN A 196 6.30 -2.11 12.89
CA ASN A 196 5.88 -3.44 12.44
C ASN A 196 4.43 -3.70 12.85
N VAL A 197 3.62 -4.18 11.91
CA VAL A 197 2.24 -4.61 12.14
C VAL A 197 2.17 -6.12 11.93
N SER A 198 1.93 -6.85 13.01
CA SER A 198 1.88 -8.31 12.98
C SER A 198 0.50 -8.81 12.55
N ALA A 199 0.40 -9.65 11.54
CA ALA A 199 -0.86 -10.27 11.13
C ALA A 199 -0.75 -11.81 11.11
N PRO A 200 -1.87 -12.55 11.14
CA PRO A 200 -1.84 -14.02 11.07
C PRO A 200 -1.07 -14.50 9.83
N ALA A 201 -0.31 -15.60 9.99
CA ALA A 201 0.50 -16.17 8.90
C ALA A 201 -0.37 -16.49 7.67
N ALA A 202 -1.47 -17.22 7.89
CA ALA A 202 -2.41 -17.60 6.83
C ALA A 202 -2.93 -16.37 6.04
N PHE A 203 -3.21 -15.26 6.74
CA PHE A 203 -3.65 -14.03 6.10
C PHE A 203 -2.55 -13.40 5.22
N LEU A 204 -1.32 -13.27 5.73
CA LEU A 204 -0.23 -12.67 4.96
C LEU A 204 0.22 -13.55 3.79
N TYR A 205 0.28 -14.86 3.96
CA TYR A 205 0.62 -15.78 2.88
C TYR A 205 -0.47 -15.83 1.81
N TYR A 206 -1.75 -15.81 2.21
CA TYR A 206 -2.85 -15.66 1.27
C TYR A 206 -2.69 -14.37 0.44
N LEU A 207 -2.46 -13.22 1.08
CA LEU A 207 -2.25 -11.97 0.37
C LEU A 207 -0.99 -12.00 -0.52
N GLY A 208 0.11 -12.62 -0.09
CA GLY A 208 1.37 -12.59 -0.82
C GLY A 208 1.45 -13.58 -1.99
N ASN A 209 0.83 -14.75 -1.84
CA ASN A 209 1.08 -15.91 -2.70
C ASN A 209 -0.17 -16.40 -3.44
N ASP A 210 -1.28 -16.55 -2.73
CA ASP A 210 -2.43 -17.32 -3.23
C ASP A 210 -3.51 -16.43 -3.84
N GLN A 211 -3.65 -15.21 -3.34
CA GLN A 211 -4.70 -14.30 -3.77
C GLN A 211 -4.43 -13.78 -5.19
N PRO A 212 -5.37 -13.96 -6.14
CA PRO A 212 -5.33 -13.27 -7.41
C PRO A 212 -5.28 -11.75 -7.25
N LYS A 213 -4.57 -11.10 -8.18
CA LYS A 213 -4.30 -9.67 -8.15
C LYS A 213 -5.07 -8.96 -9.26
N VAL A 214 -5.58 -7.77 -8.95
CA VAL A 214 -6.30 -6.96 -9.94
C VAL A 214 -5.33 -6.47 -11.01
N THR A 215 -4.15 -6.01 -10.58
CA THR A 215 -3.12 -5.50 -11.49
C THR A 215 -2.10 -6.56 -11.88
N ALA A 216 -1.62 -6.43 -13.10
CA ALA A 216 -0.42 -7.13 -13.53
C ALA A 216 0.80 -6.67 -12.72
N SER A 217 1.84 -7.50 -12.68
CA SER A 217 3.08 -7.13 -12.01
C SER A 217 3.78 -6.02 -12.79
N PHE A 218 3.96 -4.84 -12.19
CA PHE A 218 4.68 -3.73 -12.81
C PHE A 218 6.19 -3.80 -12.49
N HIS A 219 6.93 -4.46 -13.38
CA HIS A 219 8.37 -4.74 -13.25
C HIS A 219 9.19 -3.98 -14.29
N PRO A 220 10.54 -3.95 -14.24
CA PRO A 220 11.37 -3.14 -15.13
C PRO A 220 11.06 -3.26 -16.63
N GLY A 221 10.81 -4.47 -17.11
CA GLY A 221 10.36 -4.68 -18.51
C GLY A 221 9.07 -3.96 -18.91
N ARG A 222 8.22 -3.55 -17.96
CA ARG A 222 6.97 -2.80 -18.18
C ARG A 222 7.05 -1.32 -17.81
N TRP A 223 8.10 -0.89 -17.11
CA TRP A 223 8.18 0.49 -16.63
C TRP A 223 8.29 1.52 -17.76
N ALA A 224 8.74 1.10 -18.95
CA ALA A 224 8.78 1.92 -20.15
C ALA A 224 7.70 1.55 -21.19
N GLU A 225 6.85 0.57 -20.91
CA GLU A 225 5.78 0.17 -21.82
C GLU A 225 4.63 1.18 -21.75
N GLU A 226 4.46 1.98 -22.81
CA GLU A 226 3.37 2.96 -22.87
C GLU A 226 1.99 2.31 -23.01
N GLU A 227 1.94 1.06 -23.50
CA GLU A 227 0.74 0.29 -23.76
C GLU A 227 0.61 -0.93 -22.83
N ASP A 228 0.43 -0.71 -21.53
CA ASP A 228 -0.45 -1.61 -20.75
C ASP A 228 -1.90 -1.13 -21.01
N ALA A 229 -2.30 -1.14 -22.30
CA ALA A 229 -3.67 -0.88 -22.73
C ALA A 229 -4.62 -1.77 -21.93
N ALA A 230 -5.85 -1.33 -21.70
CA ALA A 230 -6.89 -2.05 -20.94
C ALA A 230 -7.17 -3.44 -21.54
N ARG A 231 -6.28 -4.40 -21.30
CA ARG A 231 -6.44 -5.80 -21.70
C ARG A 231 -7.63 -6.32 -20.90
N ARG A 232 -8.52 -7.00 -21.60
CA ARG A 232 -9.65 -7.66 -20.94
C ARG A 232 -9.10 -8.51 -19.78
N PRO A 233 -9.61 -8.34 -18.55
CA PRO A 233 -9.07 -9.07 -17.41
C PRO A 233 -9.29 -10.56 -17.64
N ASN A 234 -8.28 -11.37 -17.34
CA ASN A 234 -8.45 -12.82 -17.31
C ASN A 234 -9.37 -13.22 -16.14
N SER A 235 -9.76 -14.50 -16.03
CA SER A 235 -10.68 -14.99 -14.99
C SER A 235 -10.21 -14.67 -13.57
N ASP A 236 -8.90 -14.78 -13.31
CA ASP A 236 -8.30 -14.47 -12.01
C ASP A 236 -8.35 -12.97 -11.68
N GLN A 237 -8.10 -12.11 -12.66
CA GLN A 237 -8.21 -10.66 -12.52
C GLN A 237 -9.67 -10.23 -12.35
N GLN A 238 -10.62 -10.88 -13.04
CA GLN A 238 -12.06 -10.64 -12.84
C GLN A 238 -12.50 -11.03 -11.43
N ALA A 239 -12.07 -12.19 -10.94
CA ALA A 239 -12.32 -12.61 -9.56
C ALA A 239 -11.68 -11.65 -8.55
N ALA A 240 -10.45 -11.20 -8.78
CA ALA A 240 -9.79 -10.21 -7.95
C ALA A 240 -10.53 -8.85 -7.96
N LEU A 241 -11.01 -8.42 -9.13
CA LEU A 241 -11.77 -7.19 -9.30
C LEU A 241 -13.10 -7.25 -8.55
N GLY A 242 -13.84 -8.36 -8.68
CA GLY A 242 -15.07 -8.63 -7.91
C GLY A 242 -14.83 -8.67 -6.40
N PHE A 243 -13.68 -9.15 -5.96
CA PHE A 243 -13.31 -9.16 -4.54
C PHE A 243 -12.94 -7.76 -4.02
N ALA A 244 -12.13 -7.01 -4.78
CA ALA A 244 -11.75 -5.64 -4.45
C ALA A 244 -12.97 -4.70 -4.41
N ALA A 245 -13.89 -4.91 -5.35
CA ALA A 245 -15.22 -4.34 -5.40
C ALA A 245 -16.02 -4.56 -4.10
N GLN A 246 -16.12 -5.81 -3.62
CA GLN A 246 -16.81 -6.13 -2.36
C GLN A 246 -16.15 -5.44 -1.16
N LEU A 247 -14.81 -5.40 -1.10
CA LEU A 247 -14.07 -4.74 -0.02
C LEU A 247 -14.30 -3.24 0.04
N TYR A 248 -14.29 -2.59 -1.13
CA TYR A 248 -14.58 -1.17 -1.25
C TYR A 248 -16.02 -0.86 -0.81
N ASP A 249 -17.00 -1.62 -1.29
CA ASP A 249 -18.41 -1.44 -0.94
C ASP A 249 -18.66 -1.70 0.57
N LEU A 250 -18.04 -2.73 1.14
CA LEU A 250 -18.08 -3.01 2.57
C LEU A 250 -17.55 -1.82 3.38
N GLY A 251 -16.38 -1.29 3.01
CA GLY A 251 -15.75 -0.14 3.69
C GLY A 251 -16.58 1.14 3.64
N ARG A 252 -17.44 1.30 2.61
CA ARG A 252 -18.34 2.45 2.49
C ARG A 252 -19.50 2.42 3.47
N THR A 253 -19.82 1.27 4.04
CA THR A 253 -20.93 1.17 4.98
C THR A 253 -20.62 1.90 6.29
N ARG A 254 -21.63 2.56 6.85
CA ARG A 254 -21.52 3.26 8.14
C ARG A 254 -21.14 2.29 9.26
N GLU A 255 -21.68 1.08 9.23
CA GLU A 255 -21.38 0.04 10.22
C GLU A 255 -19.89 -0.33 10.19
N GLU A 256 -19.32 -0.54 9.01
CA GLU A 256 -17.91 -0.92 8.88
C GLU A 256 -16.98 0.21 9.32
N ARG A 257 -17.30 1.46 8.98
CA ARG A 257 -16.54 2.63 9.45
C ARG A 257 -16.54 2.74 10.96
N GLN A 258 -17.68 2.49 11.60
CA GLN A 258 -17.78 2.43 13.07
C GLN A 258 -16.98 1.26 13.65
N ASN A 259 -17.01 0.09 13.01
CA ASN A 259 -16.23 -1.08 13.43
C ASN A 259 -14.73 -0.78 13.39
N LEU A 260 -14.24 -0.24 12.28
CA LEU A 260 -12.85 0.19 12.12
C LEU A 260 -12.48 1.25 13.16
N ALA A 261 -13.33 2.25 13.39
CA ALA A 261 -13.11 3.29 14.40
C ALA A 261 -13.01 2.71 15.82
N LYS A 262 -13.88 1.75 16.18
CA LYS A 262 -13.84 1.04 17.48
C LYS A 262 -12.52 0.28 17.64
N ARG A 263 -12.03 -0.38 16.59
CA ARG A 263 -10.75 -1.11 16.59
C ARG A 263 -9.55 -0.19 16.77
N ILE A 264 -9.50 0.93 16.02
CA ILE A 264 -8.46 1.95 16.19
C ILE A 264 -8.49 2.50 17.62
N ALA A 265 -9.68 2.76 18.16
CA ALA A 265 -9.85 3.31 19.50
C ALA A 265 -9.34 2.40 20.64
N ARG A 266 -9.26 1.08 20.41
CA ARG A 266 -8.72 0.12 21.39
C ARG A 266 -7.18 0.10 21.39
N HIS A 267 -6.51 0.76 20.45
CA HIS A 267 -5.06 0.84 20.45
C HIS A 267 -4.54 1.93 21.39
N ARG A 268 -3.45 1.63 22.11
CA ARG A 268 -2.72 2.60 22.97
C ARG A 268 -2.32 3.89 22.24
N LYS A 269 -2.23 3.86 20.90
CA LYS A 269 -1.92 5.02 20.04
C LYS A 269 -3.05 6.07 19.95
N MET A 270 -4.19 5.84 20.60
CA MET A 270 -5.23 6.86 20.80
C MET A 270 -4.76 8.12 21.55
N SER A 271 -3.60 8.11 22.20
CA SER A 271 -3.02 9.34 22.75
C SER A 271 -2.70 10.38 21.67
N GLN A 272 -2.47 9.95 20.42
CA GLN A 272 -2.12 10.85 19.31
C GLN A 272 -3.34 11.62 18.80
N ARG A 273 -3.20 12.95 18.67
CA ARG A 273 -4.27 13.85 18.18
C ARG A 273 -4.77 13.46 16.79
N ALA A 274 -3.87 13.07 15.88
CA ALA A 274 -4.23 12.66 14.53
C ALA A 274 -5.09 11.39 14.50
N THR A 275 -4.72 10.39 15.29
CA THR A 275 -5.46 9.12 15.42
C THR A 275 -6.86 9.37 15.99
N ARG A 276 -6.99 10.22 17.02
CA ARG A 276 -8.30 10.61 17.57
C ARG A 276 -9.17 11.31 16.53
N ARG A 277 -8.61 12.25 15.77
CA ARG A 277 -9.35 12.96 14.71
C ARG A 277 -9.84 11.98 13.64
N LEU A 278 -9.01 11.02 13.21
CA LEU A 278 -9.42 10.00 12.26
C LEU A 278 -10.59 9.15 12.77
N VAL A 279 -10.52 8.70 14.03
CA VAL A 279 -11.62 7.95 14.67
C VAL A 279 -12.92 8.74 14.69
N LEU A 280 -12.87 10.04 14.96
CA LEU A 280 -14.06 10.90 14.92
C LEU A 280 -14.65 11.03 13.52
N ARG A 281 -13.80 11.15 12.48
CA ARG A 281 -14.26 11.19 11.09
C ARG A 281 -14.93 9.89 10.67
N LEU A 282 -14.33 8.75 11.00
CA LEU A 282 -14.89 7.43 10.70
C LEU A 282 -16.23 7.17 11.41
N ARG A 283 -16.44 7.73 12.61
CA ARG A 283 -17.74 7.61 13.31
C ARG A 283 -18.83 8.51 12.74
N GLY A 284 -18.43 9.62 12.11
CA GLY A 284 -19.33 10.66 11.62
C GLY A 284 -19.77 10.50 10.16
N GLY A 285 -19.11 9.65 9.38
CA GLY A 285 -19.57 9.25 8.04
C GLY A 285 -20.04 7.80 8.00
#